data_AF-A0ABC8WPL3-F1
#
_entry.id   AF-A0ABC8WPL3-F1
#
_cell.length_a   1.000
_cell.length_b   1.000
_cell.length_c   1.000
_cell.angle_alpha   90.00
_cell.angle_beta   90.00
_cell.angle_gamma   90.00
#
_symmetry.space_group_name_H-M   'P 1'
#
loop_
_entity.id
_entity.type
_entity.pdbx_description
1 polymer ?
#
loop_
_entity_poly.entity_id
_entity_poly.type
_entity_poly.pdbx_seq_one_letter_code
_entity_poly.pdbx_strand_id
1 'polypeptide(L)'
;MGKKQHSKDRMFITRTEWATEWGGAKQKEVAAPFKRLPFYCCALTFLPFEDPVCTVDGSVFDLMSIIPYLKKFGKHPVTGTPLKQEDLIPLTFHKNSDGEFQCPVLNKVFTEFTHIVAVKTTGNVFCYEAVQELNIKPKNWKELLTDEPFTRNDLITIQNPNVLDSKVLGEFDHVKKGLKLEDEELQRMKDDPTYNINISGDLKQMIKELGTEKGKEAFLQGGGGQKAQKERAAALAAILARKEKDDSKSGKELKPQQTFSIVDAASASVHGRSAAAAKAASAEKTAARIAMHMAGDRAPVNAKLVKSRYTTGAASRSFTSTAYDPVTKNEFEYVKVERNPKKKGYVQLHTTHGDLNLELHCDITPRTCENFLTHCENGYYNGLIFHRSIKNFMIQGGDPTGTGSGGESIWGKPFKDEVNSKLLHSGRGVVSMANSGPHTNGSQFFIMYKSAPHLNYKHTVFGMVVGGLTTLSAMEKVPVDDDDRPLEEIKILKVSVFVNPYTEPDEEEEKAKEEEEKKKDEDYDKVGSWYSNPGTGVAGSTSTGGGVGKYLKARTAGSVDVTGNAGAPDDSSKKRKATASSVEFKDFSGW
;
A
#
# COMPACT_ATOMS: atom_id res chain seq x y z
N MET A 1 -16.04 -1.37 34.38
CA MET A 1 -16.81 -0.33 33.65
C MET A 1 -17.14 0.79 34.63
N GLY A 2 -16.73 2.02 34.32
CA GLY A 2 -16.46 3.09 35.31
C GLY A 2 -17.70 3.86 35.82
N LYS A 3 -17.67 4.17 37.12
CA LYS A 3 -18.67 4.98 37.87
C LYS A 3 -18.45 6.49 37.71
N LYS A 4 -18.51 7.05 36.50
CA LYS A 4 -18.46 8.52 36.29
C LYS A 4 -19.30 8.98 35.10
N GLN A 5 -20.62 8.74 35.12
CA GLN A 5 -21.50 9.13 34.00
C GLN A 5 -22.60 10.16 34.33
N HIS A 6 -22.65 10.70 35.55
CA HIS A 6 -23.69 11.68 35.93
C HIS A 6 -23.14 12.87 36.72
N SER A 7 -22.45 13.81 36.04
CA SER A 7 -22.10 15.12 36.62
C SER A 7 -21.91 16.25 35.59
N LYS A 8 -22.56 16.18 34.42
CA LYS A 8 -22.47 17.28 33.44
C LYS A 8 -23.86 17.78 32.96
N ASP A 9 -24.86 17.76 33.84
CA ASP A 9 -26.14 18.47 33.63
C ASP A 9 -26.02 19.89 34.21
N ARG A 10 -25.26 20.75 33.54
CA ARG A 10 -25.25 22.20 33.81
C ARG A 10 -25.71 22.89 32.54
N MET A 11 -26.68 23.80 32.65
CA MET A 11 -27.24 24.61 31.54
C MET A 11 -26.26 25.68 31.01
N PHE A 12 -24.98 25.59 31.33
CA PHE A 12 -23.93 26.50 30.88
C PHE A 12 -22.65 25.72 30.62
N ILE A 13 -21.92 26.13 29.58
CA ILE A 13 -20.61 25.56 29.20
C ILE A 13 -19.53 26.45 29.81
N THR A 14 -18.54 25.87 30.47
CA THR A 14 -17.39 26.65 30.99
C THR A 14 -16.48 27.11 29.85
N ARG A 15 -15.75 28.22 30.03
CA ARG A 15 -14.79 28.73 29.03
C ARG A 15 -13.76 27.66 28.61
N THR A 16 -13.33 26.82 29.56
CA THR A 16 -12.44 25.68 29.32
C THR A 16 -13.08 24.58 28.49
N GLU A 17 -14.33 24.20 28.78
CA GLU A 17 -15.07 23.20 27.99
C GLU A 17 -15.40 23.70 26.58
N TRP A 18 -15.71 24.99 26.44
CA TRP A 18 -15.86 25.64 25.13
C TRP A 18 -14.55 25.60 24.32
N ALA A 19 -13.41 25.85 24.96
CA ALA A 19 -12.11 25.84 24.30
C ALA A 19 -11.62 24.44 23.89
N THR A 20 -11.99 23.38 24.63
CA THR A 20 -11.39 22.04 24.46
C THR A 20 -12.35 20.97 23.93
N GLU A 21 -13.62 20.97 24.34
CA GLU A 21 -14.57 19.90 24.02
C GLU A 21 -15.60 20.33 22.96
N TRP A 22 -15.97 21.62 22.89
CA TRP A 22 -17.13 22.10 22.09
C TRP A 22 -16.79 23.10 20.97
N GLY A 23 -15.52 23.23 20.59
CA GLY A 23 -15.15 23.83 19.29
C GLY A 23 -14.86 25.34 19.27
N GLY A 24 -14.56 25.96 20.41
CA GLY A 24 -14.15 27.37 20.49
C GLY A 24 -12.69 27.64 20.10
N ALA A 25 -11.82 26.64 20.18
CA ALA A 25 -10.47 26.76 19.64
C ALA A 25 -10.53 26.51 18.13
N LYS A 26 -10.32 27.57 17.33
CA LYS A 26 -9.81 27.37 15.96
C LYS A 26 -8.58 26.49 16.14
N GLN A 27 -8.60 25.28 15.58
CA GLN A 27 -7.39 24.47 15.47
C GLN A 27 -6.31 25.42 14.98
N LYS A 28 -5.27 25.66 15.79
CA LYS A 28 -4.01 26.13 15.23
C LYS A 28 -3.80 25.18 14.07
N GLU A 29 -3.79 25.71 12.85
CA GLU A 29 -3.52 24.92 11.65
C GLU A 29 -2.43 23.95 12.03
N VAL A 30 -2.71 22.66 11.95
CA VAL A 30 -1.73 21.63 12.23
C VAL A 30 -0.70 21.80 11.13
N ALA A 31 0.22 22.75 11.34
CA ALA A 31 1.33 23.00 10.46
C ALA A 31 2.00 21.65 10.32
N ALA A 32 2.13 21.19 9.07
CA ALA A 32 2.83 19.96 8.78
C ALA A 32 4.12 19.95 9.60
N PRO A 33 4.45 18.82 10.26
CA PRO A 33 5.64 18.75 11.10
C PRO A 33 6.83 19.32 10.32
N PHE A 34 7.52 20.31 10.91
CA PHE A 34 8.64 21.00 10.27
C PHE A 34 9.62 19.95 9.73
N LYS A 35 9.62 19.75 8.42
CA LYS A 35 10.50 18.79 7.75
C LYS A 35 11.50 19.58 6.94
N ARG A 36 12.71 19.68 7.49
CA ARG A 36 13.86 20.29 6.83
C ARG A 36 14.26 19.43 5.64
N LEU A 37 14.65 20.07 4.54
CA LEU A 37 15.26 19.35 3.42
C LEU A 37 16.63 18.81 3.88
N PRO A 38 16.93 17.51 3.70
CA PRO A 38 18.26 16.99 3.96
C PRO A 38 19.32 17.71 3.13
N PHE A 39 20.51 17.92 3.70
CA PHE A 39 21.56 18.73 3.06
C PHE A 39 22.10 18.14 1.76
N TYR A 40 21.92 16.83 1.55
CA TYR A 40 22.34 16.09 0.37
C TYR A 40 21.27 16.05 -0.74
N CYS A 41 20.12 16.71 -0.54
CA CYS A 41 19.02 16.74 -1.51
C CYS A 41 18.98 18.07 -2.28
N CYS A 42 18.59 17.97 -3.55
CA CYS A 42 18.28 19.11 -4.41
C CYS A 42 16.99 19.81 -3.96
N ALA A 43 17.02 21.14 -3.82
CA ALA A 43 15.87 21.94 -3.40
C ALA A 43 14.77 22.08 -4.46
N LEU A 44 15.02 21.66 -5.71
CA LEU A 44 14.03 21.66 -6.79
C LEU A 44 13.33 20.30 -6.93
N THR A 45 14.07 19.18 -6.88
CA THR A 45 13.54 17.83 -7.11
C THR A 45 13.29 17.05 -5.82
N PHE A 46 13.85 17.50 -4.70
CA PHE A 46 13.85 16.81 -3.40
C PHE A 46 14.56 15.44 -3.41
N LEU A 47 15.28 15.12 -4.48
CA LEU A 47 16.10 13.92 -4.62
C LEU A 47 17.56 14.20 -4.24
N PRO A 48 18.34 13.18 -3.85
CA PRO A 48 19.78 13.32 -3.69
C PRO A 48 20.43 13.90 -4.95
N PHE A 49 21.33 14.86 -4.81
CA PHE A 49 22.05 15.43 -5.95
C PHE A 49 23.23 14.55 -6.37
N GLU A 50 23.57 14.59 -7.65
CA GLU A 50 24.80 14.00 -8.19
C GLU A 50 25.85 15.08 -8.45
N ASP A 51 25.46 16.13 -9.18
CA ASP A 51 26.28 17.30 -9.48
C ASP A 51 25.74 18.55 -8.76
N PRO A 52 26.11 18.77 -7.49
CA PRO A 52 25.56 19.86 -6.71
C PRO A 52 26.07 21.21 -7.17
N VAL A 53 25.16 22.16 -7.29
CA VAL A 53 25.44 23.59 -7.43
C VAL A 53 24.70 24.35 -6.36
N CYS A 54 25.22 25.49 -5.93
CA CYS A 54 24.52 26.36 -5.00
C CYS A 54 24.41 27.79 -5.49
N THR A 55 23.48 28.49 -4.88
CA THR A 55 23.31 29.94 -5.01
C THR A 55 23.89 30.64 -3.78
N VAL A 56 24.04 31.97 -3.86
CA VAL A 56 24.63 32.78 -2.79
C VAL A 56 23.85 32.75 -1.46
N ASP A 57 22.55 32.43 -1.50
CA ASP A 57 21.69 32.19 -0.33
C ASP A 57 21.88 30.78 0.28
N GLY A 58 22.74 29.97 -0.32
CA GLY A 58 23.07 28.62 0.13
C GLY A 58 22.01 27.57 -0.22
N SER A 59 21.06 27.87 -1.12
CA SER A 59 20.16 26.85 -1.67
C SER A 59 20.94 25.94 -2.61
N VAL A 60 20.80 24.63 -2.45
CA VAL A 60 21.55 23.62 -3.23
C VAL A 60 20.61 22.97 -4.24
N PHE A 61 21.09 22.83 -5.47
CA PHE A 61 20.38 22.24 -6.59
C PHE A 61 21.27 21.23 -7.30
N ASP A 62 20.65 20.34 -8.04
CA ASP A 62 21.34 19.47 -8.98
C ASP A 62 21.46 20.17 -10.35
N LEU A 63 22.65 20.13 -10.95
CA LEU A 63 22.99 20.83 -12.19
C LEU A 63 22.05 20.47 -13.34
N MET A 64 21.77 19.17 -13.52
CA MET A 64 20.90 18.65 -14.58
C MET A 64 19.46 19.16 -14.44
N SER A 65 19.02 19.37 -13.21
CA SER A 65 17.66 19.79 -12.88
C SER A 65 17.47 21.32 -12.94
N ILE A 66 18.45 22.09 -12.46
CA ILE A 66 18.33 23.55 -12.33
C ILE A 66 18.49 24.29 -13.66
N ILE A 67 19.36 23.82 -14.56
CA ILE A 67 19.59 24.48 -15.86
C ILE A 67 18.30 24.53 -16.70
N PRO A 68 17.55 23.42 -16.90
CA PRO A 68 16.26 23.46 -17.58
C PRO A 68 15.24 24.38 -16.88
N TYR A 69 15.23 24.40 -15.54
CA TYR A 69 14.35 25.27 -14.77
C TYR A 69 14.62 26.75 -15.06
N LEU A 70 15.89 27.16 -15.07
CA LEU A 70 16.29 28.53 -15.36
C LEU A 70 16.00 28.92 -16.81
N LYS A 71 16.18 28.00 -17.76
CA LYS A 71 15.79 28.25 -19.17
C LYS A 71 14.29 28.50 -19.32
N LYS A 72 13.44 27.77 -18.58
CA LYS A 72 11.98 27.88 -18.67
C LYS A 72 11.43 29.09 -17.90
N PHE A 73 11.92 29.33 -16.69
CA PHE A 73 11.30 30.28 -15.75
C PHE A 73 12.18 31.50 -15.40
N GLY A 74 13.50 31.42 -15.58
CA GLY A 74 14.44 32.51 -15.27
C GLY A 74 14.42 33.01 -13.82
N LYS A 75 13.97 32.16 -12.89
CA LYS A 75 13.74 32.49 -11.47
C LYS A 75 14.37 31.47 -10.55
N HIS A 76 14.67 31.88 -9.34
CA HIS A 76 15.19 31.05 -8.26
C HIS A 76 14.07 30.15 -7.70
N PRO A 77 14.21 28.81 -7.65
CA PRO A 77 13.14 27.91 -7.21
C PRO A 77 12.66 28.11 -5.77
N VAL A 78 13.57 28.48 -4.86
CA VAL A 78 13.26 28.68 -3.43
C VAL A 78 12.70 30.09 -3.16
N THR A 79 13.42 31.15 -3.54
CA THR A 79 13.07 32.54 -3.22
C THR A 79 12.20 33.26 -4.25
N GLY A 80 12.15 32.78 -5.50
CA GLY A 80 11.43 33.42 -6.60
C GLY A 80 12.13 34.64 -7.22
N THR A 81 13.34 35.01 -6.75
CA THR A 81 14.14 36.11 -7.31
C THR A 81 14.65 35.77 -8.71
N PRO A 82 14.93 36.75 -9.59
CA PRO A 82 15.58 36.45 -10.87
C PRO A 82 16.95 35.80 -10.63
N LEU A 83 17.24 34.71 -11.34
CA LEU A 83 18.49 33.96 -11.21
C LEU A 83 19.00 33.58 -12.60
N LYS A 84 20.28 33.82 -12.88
CA LYS A 84 20.93 33.41 -14.13
C LYS A 84 21.80 32.18 -13.91
N GLN A 85 22.17 31.51 -15.01
CA GLN A 85 23.07 30.36 -14.95
C GLN A 85 24.48 30.71 -14.42
N GLU A 86 24.95 31.93 -14.69
CA GLU A 86 26.26 32.44 -14.24
C GLU A 86 26.34 32.64 -12.72
N ASP A 87 25.19 32.77 -12.05
CA ASP A 87 25.11 32.97 -10.60
C ASP A 87 25.22 31.65 -9.82
N LEU A 88 25.23 30.50 -10.51
CA LEU A 88 25.36 29.18 -9.92
C LEU A 88 26.83 28.85 -9.65
N ILE A 89 27.09 28.41 -8.43
CA ILE A 89 28.43 28.05 -7.96
C ILE A 89 28.50 26.52 -7.87
N PRO A 90 29.39 25.85 -8.60
CA PRO A 90 29.55 24.40 -8.49
C PRO A 90 30.09 24.04 -7.10
N LEU A 91 29.53 23.00 -6.49
CA LEU A 91 29.97 22.51 -5.18
C LEU A 91 30.78 21.23 -5.31
N THR A 92 31.85 21.14 -4.53
CA THR A 92 32.66 19.93 -4.42
C THR A 92 32.56 19.36 -3.02
N PHE A 93 31.82 18.26 -2.89
CA PHE A 93 31.74 17.50 -1.64
C PHE A 93 32.77 16.36 -1.63
N HIS A 94 33.49 16.23 -0.53
CA HIS A 94 34.41 15.11 -0.32
C HIS A 94 33.67 13.92 0.31
N LYS A 95 33.92 12.70 -0.20
CA LYS A 95 33.37 11.46 0.34
C LYS A 95 34.45 10.62 1.02
N ASN A 96 34.10 9.88 2.07
CA ASN A 96 34.99 8.90 2.70
C ASN A 96 35.04 7.59 1.89
N SER A 97 35.81 6.60 2.35
CA SER A 97 35.87 5.26 1.74
C SER A 97 34.51 4.55 1.68
N ASP A 98 33.60 4.92 2.58
CA ASP A 98 32.28 4.32 2.74
C ASP A 98 31.20 5.04 1.92
N GLY A 99 31.58 6.10 1.17
CA GLY A 99 30.70 6.88 0.31
C GLY A 99 29.91 7.99 1.00
N GLU A 100 30.13 8.24 2.29
CA GLU A 100 29.49 9.30 3.06
C GLU A 100 30.20 10.65 2.89
N PHE A 101 29.44 11.74 2.88
CA PHE A 101 30.01 13.08 2.77
C PHE A 101 30.71 13.49 4.06
N GLN A 102 31.95 13.97 3.95
CA GLN A 102 32.76 14.39 5.10
C GLN A 102 33.48 15.70 4.85
N CYS A 103 33.83 16.39 5.94
CA CYS A 103 34.76 17.51 5.87
C CYS A 103 36.17 17.00 5.55
N PRO A 104 36.84 17.51 4.51
CA PRO A 104 38.15 17.02 4.08
C PRO A 104 39.29 17.35 5.06
N VAL A 105 39.09 18.34 5.94
CA VAL A 105 40.13 18.79 6.88
C VAL A 105 40.02 18.10 8.23
N LEU A 106 38.81 18.02 8.80
CA LEU A 106 38.58 17.39 10.10
C LEU A 106 38.21 15.90 10.00
N ASN A 107 38.04 15.35 8.78
CA ASN A 107 37.54 13.98 8.54
C ASN A 107 36.25 13.66 9.31
N LYS A 108 35.43 14.69 9.54
CA LYS A 108 34.16 14.59 10.26
C LYS A 108 33.04 14.40 9.25
N VAL A 109 32.29 13.32 9.39
CA VAL A 109 31.13 13.01 8.55
C VAL A 109 30.04 14.08 8.75
N PHE A 110 29.45 14.55 7.65
CA PHE A 110 28.35 15.50 7.68
C PHE A 110 27.05 14.81 8.09
N THR A 111 26.32 15.45 8.99
CA THR A 111 25.01 14.98 9.47
C THR A 111 23.98 16.10 9.37
N GLU A 112 22.70 15.77 9.58
CA GLU A 112 21.60 16.75 9.64
C GLU A 112 21.76 17.83 10.74
N PHE A 113 22.72 17.64 11.65
CA PHE A 113 23.04 18.58 12.71
C PHE A 113 24.39 19.27 12.53
N THR A 114 25.09 19.02 11.42
CA THR A 114 26.36 19.69 11.14
C THR A 114 26.13 21.08 10.54
N HIS A 115 26.96 22.03 10.94
CA HIS A 115 27.00 23.35 10.30
C HIS A 115 27.94 23.27 9.10
N ILE A 116 27.37 23.36 7.90
CA ILE A 116 28.06 23.16 6.63
C ILE A 116 28.18 24.49 5.89
N VAL A 117 29.39 24.79 5.42
CA VAL A 117 29.70 26.00 4.65
C VAL A 117 30.50 25.65 3.40
N ALA A 118 30.31 26.44 2.34
CA ALA A 118 31.09 26.37 1.12
C ALA A 118 31.82 27.69 0.89
N VAL A 119 32.99 27.62 0.25
CA VAL A 119 33.73 28.81 -0.18
C VAL A 119 33.33 29.12 -1.63
N LYS A 120 32.83 30.32 -1.89
CA LYS A 120 32.30 30.74 -3.21
C LYS A 120 33.33 30.66 -4.34
N THR A 121 34.60 30.93 -4.05
CA THR A 121 35.67 30.95 -5.07
C THR A 121 36.00 29.56 -5.58
N THR A 122 36.15 28.58 -4.68
CA THR A 122 36.56 27.21 -5.02
C THR A 122 35.38 26.24 -5.17
N GLY A 123 34.25 26.54 -4.53
CA GLY A 123 33.12 25.63 -4.43
C GLY A 123 33.30 24.49 -3.42
N ASN A 124 34.45 24.42 -2.73
CA ASN A 124 34.72 23.34 -1.79
C ASN A 124 33.89 23.49 -0.51
N VAL A 125 33.42 22.35 -0.01
CA VAL A 125 32.52 22.28 1.16
C VAL A 125 33.28 21.84 2.42
N PHE A 126 33.10 22.59 3.49
CA PHE A 126 33.74 22.39 4.78
C PHE A 126 32.72 22.38 5.93
N CYS A 127 33.10 21.82 7.07
CA CYS A 127 32.38 22.11 8.30
C CYS A 127 32.75 23.52 8.79
N TYR A 128 31.76 24.25 9.31
CA TYR A 128 31.98 25.61 9.82
C TYR A 128 33.02 25.63 10.94
N GLU A 129 33.09 24.57 11.74
CA GLU A 129 34.10 24.40 12.79
C GLU A 129 35.52 24.51 12.23
N ALA A 130 35.84 23.78 11.15
CA ALA A 130 37.16 23.86 10.51
C ALA A 130 37.50 25.28 10.06
N VAL A 131 36.57 25.94 9.35
CA VAL A 131 36.77 27.30 8.86
C VAL A 131 36.87 28.30 10.02
N GLN A 132 36.08 28.11 11.08
CA GLN A 132 36.10 28.96 12.25
C GLN A 132 37.46 28.89 12.96
N GLU A 133 38.02 27.70 13.11
CA GLU A 133 39.28 27.48 13.83
C GLU A 133 40.53 27.82 13.02
N LEU A 134 40.53 27.48 11.73
CA LEU A 134 41.71 27.58 10.88
C LEU A 134 41.74 28.85 10.02
N ASN A 135 40.60 29.50 9.78
CA ASN A 135 40.53 30.74 9.00
C ASN A 135 40.09 31.94 9.84
N ILE A 136 38.93 31.87 10.49
CA ILE A 136 38.30 33.04 11.12
C ILE A 136 39.06 33.47 12.40
N LYS A 137 39.29 32.55 13.34
CA LYS A 137 40.04 32.82 14.58
C LYS A 137 41.47 33.35 14.31
N PRO A 138 42.28 32.72 13.43
CA PRO A 138 43.63 33.18 13.14
C PRO A 138 43.70 34.33 12.12
N LYS A 139 42.56 34.76 11.54
CA LYS A 139 42.48 35.75 10.45
C LYS A 139 43.27 35.32 9.20
N ASN A 140 43.35 34.02 8.95
CA ASN A 140 43.98 33.43 7.77
C ASN A 140 42.93 33.21 6.67
N TRP A 141 42.90 34.09 5.68
CA TRP A 141 41.88 34.12 4.62
C TRP A 141 42.31 33.38 3.36
N LYS A 142 42.80 32.15 3.55
CA LYS A 142 43.20 31.22 2.48
C LYS A 142 42.42 29.92 2.61
N GLU A 143 41.91 29.43 1.51
CA GLU A 143 41.10 28.22 1.47
C GLU A 143 41.93 26.98 1.89
N LEU A 144 41.30 26.02 2.58
CA LEU A 144 42.00 24.98 3.35
C LEU A 144 42.60 23.85 2.49
N LEU A 145 42.29 23.76 1.20
CA LEU A 145 42.75 22.73 0.28
C LEU A 145 43.62 23.30 -0.85
N THR A 146 43.22 24.42 -1.43
CA THR A 146 43.84 25.01 -2.62
C THR A 146 44.66 26.26 -2.31
N ASP A 147 44.67 26.74 -1.07
CA ASP A 147 45.33 27.98 -0.62
C ASP A 147 44.85 29.26 -1.35
N GLU A 148 43.72 29.20 -2.07
CA GLU A 148 43.16 30.35 -2.76
C GLU A 148 42.67 31.42 -1.77
N PRO A 149 42.95 32.71 -2.01
CA PRO A 149 42.50 33.77 -1.14
C PRO A 149 40.98 33.95 -1.26
N PHE A 150 40.27 34.02 -0.14
CA PHE A 150 38.82 34.28 -0.10
C PHE A 150 38.46 35.27 1.00
N THR A 151 37.34 35.97 0.87
CA THR A 151 36.87 36.93 1.89
C THR A 151 35.76 36.33 2.74
N ARG A 152 35.45 36.97 3.88
CA ARG A 152 34.34 36.53 4.74
C ARG A 152 32.98 36.50 4.01
N ASN A 153 32.80 37.35 3.01
CA ASN A 153 31.56 37.42 2.22
C ASN A 153 31.45 36.28 1.20
N ASP A 154 32.55 35.60 0.92
CA ASP A 154 32.59 34.43 0.04
C ASP A 154 32.19 33.14 0.76
N LEU A 155 31.94 33.20 2.07
CA LEU A 155 31.47 32.05 2.83
C LEU A 155 29.95 31.89 2.68
N ILE A 156 29.54 30.80 2.05
CA ILE A 156 28.14 30.45 1.83
C ILE A 156 27.72 29.40 2.84
N THR A 157 26.68 29.70 3.63
CA THR A 157 26.14 28.75 4.60
C THR A 157 25.09 27.86 3.94
N ILE A 158 25.43 26.59 3.73
CA ILE A 158 24.52 25.60 3.16
C ILE A 158 23.47 25.18 4.21
N GLN A 159 23.95 24.83 5.40
CA GLN A 159 23.13 24.32 6.49
C GLN A 159 23.61 24.85 7.83
N ASN A 160 22.70 25.35 8.65
CA ASN A 160 22.99 25.77 10.02
C ASN A 160 21.96 25.16 10.99
N PRO A 161 22.36 24.26 11.91
CA PRO A 161 21.44 23.63 12.86
C PRO A 161 20.87 24.60 13.89
N ASN A 162 21.59 25.69 14.20
CA ASN A 162 21.26 26.60 15.30
C ASN A 162 20.32 27.73 14.90
N VAL A 163 20.08 27.91 13.59
CA VAL A 163 19.20 28.93 13.05
C VAL A 163 17.94 28.23 12.52
N LEU A 164 16.77 28.75 12.89
CA LEU A 164 15.49 28.33 12.30
C LEU A 164 15.58 28.54 10.79
N ASP A 165 15.58 27.43 10.04
CA ASP A 165 15.81 27.48 8.61
C ASP A 165 14.67 28.21 7.90
N SER A 166 15.01 29.16 7.03
CA SER A 166 14.06 29.76 6.10
C SER A 166 13.67 28.79 4.98
N LYS A 167 14.36 27.65 4.87
CA LYS A 167 14.19 26.67 3.79
C LYS A 167 13.13 25.60 4.12
N VAL A 168 11.92 26.03 4.48
CA VAL A 168 10.78 25.12 4.67
C VAL A 168 10.21 24.74 3.30
N LEU A 169 10.03 23.43 3.05
CA LEU A 169 9.58 22.91 1.75
C LEU A 169 8.29 23.56 1.23
N GLY A 170 7.31 23.79 2.12
CA GLY A 170 6.04 24.43 1.78
C GLY A 170 6.18 25.92 1.44
N GLU A 171 7.31 26.53 1.75
CA GLU A 171 7.56 27.94 1.50
C GLU A 171 8.24 28.23 0.16
N PHE A 172 8.76 27.20 -0.52
CA PHE A 172 9.48 27.34 -1.77
C PHE A 172 8.58 27.91 -2.87
N ASP A 173 9.09 28.88 -3.64
CA ASP A 173 8.33 29.59 -4.67
C ASP A 173 7.71 28.64 -5.71
N HIS A 174 8.49 27.67 -6.18
CA HIS A 174 8.03 26.69 -7.15
C HIS A 174 6.94 25.76 -6.60
N VAL A 175 6.98 25.44 -5.31
CA VAL A 175 5.95 24.64 -4.63
C VAL A 175 4.68 25.47 -4.44
N LYS A 176 4.81 26.69 -3.94
CA LYS A 176 3.68 27.62 -3.73
C LYS A 176 2.93 27.93 -5.02
N LYS A 177 3.64 28.10 -6.12
CA LYS A 177 3.06 28.44 -7.44
C LYS A 177 2.80 27.23 -8.33
N GLY A 178 3.13 26.02 -7.89
CA GLY A 178 2.98 24.80 -8.69
C GLY A 178 3.81 24.80 -9.98
N LEU A 179 4.96 25.47 -9.99
CA LEU A 179 5.86 25.56 -11.15
C LEU A 179 6.58 24.23 -11.34
N LYS A 180 6.17 23.45 -12.35
CA LYS A 180 6.79 22.17 -12.70
C LYS A 180 7.52 22.25 -14.04
N LEU A 181 8.68 21.60 -14.09
CA LEU A 181 9.28 21.18 -15.34
C LEU A 181 8.44 19.99 -15.83
N GLU A 182 7.89 20.13 -17.02
CA GLU A 182 7.20 19.03 -17.68
C GLU A 182 8.23 18.41 -18.62
N ASP A 183 8.40 17.09 -18.50
CA ASP A 183 9.26 16.36 -19.41
C ASP A 183 8.62 16.40 -20.81
N GLU A 184 9.23 17.15 -21.73
CA GLU A 184 8.75 17.30 -23.11
C GLU A 184 8.58 15.95 -23.81
N GLU A 185 9.40 14.96 -23.44
CA GLU A 185 9.33 13.60 -23.95
C GLU A 185 8.06 12.87 -23.47
N LEU A 186 7.70 13.05 -22.20
CA LEU A 186 6.47 12.51 -21.60
C LEU A 186 5.22 13.20 -22.13
N GLN A 187 5.30 14.48 -22.47
CA GLN A 187 4.25 15.18 -23.22
C GLN A 187 4.11 14.64 -24.63
N ARG A 188 5.23 14.45 -25.36
CA ARG A 188 5.19 13.84 -26.69
C ARG A 188 4.64 12.40 -26.67
N MET A 189 4.92 11.63 -25.62
CA MET A 189 4.30 10.30 -25.42
C MET A 189 2.81 10.37 -25.09
N LYS A 190 2.35 11.43 -24.41
CA LYS A 190 0.92 11.66 -24.16
C LYS A 190 0.18 12.10 -25.42
N ASP A 191 0.81 12.95 -26.23
CA ASP A 191 0.23 13.53 -27.43
C ASP A 191 0.26 12.55 -28.61
N ASP A 192 1.32 11.75 -28.73
CA ASP A 192 1.44 10.68 -29.73
C ASP A 192 1.61 9.32 -29.04
N PRO A 193 0.53 8.50 -28.94
CA PRO A 193 0.61 7.15 -28.39
C PRO A 193 1.47 6.19 -29.24
N THR A 194 1.96 6.63 -30.40
CA THR A 194 2.90 5.92 -31.26
C THR A 194 4.37 6.28 -30.99
N TYR A 195 4.64 7.29 -30.15
CA TYR A 195 6.00 7.76 -29.88
C TYR A 195 6.82 6.62 -29.23
N ASN A 196 7.95 6.26 -29.85
CA ASN A 196 8.83 5.11 -29.52
C ASN A 196 8.32 3.69 -29.83
N ILE A 197 7.22 3.50 -30.57
CA ILE A 197 6.81 2.16 -31.03
C ILE A 197 7.01 2.03 -32.54
N ASN A 198 7.86 1.08 -32.95
CA ASN A 198 8.11 0.81 -34.37
C ASN A 198 6.95 -0.01 -34.95
N ILE A 199 5.93 0.68 -35.44
CA ILE A 199 4.65 0.11 -35.86
C ILE A 199 4.51 0.16 -37.40
N SER A 200 3.96 -0.89 -38.00
CA SER A 200 3.62 -0.92 -39.44
C SER A 200 2.58 0.15 -39.79
N GLY A 201 2.68 0.74 -41.00
CA GLY A 201 1.82 1.85 -41.41
C GLY A 201 0.32 1.63 -41.19
N ASP A 202 -0.16 0.41 -41.46
CA ASP A 202 -1.56 0.02 -41.30
C ASP A 202 -2.04 0.05 -39.84
N LEU A 203 -1.19 -0.39 -38.90
CA LEU A 203 -1.53 -0.39 -37.49
C LEU A 203 -1.47 1.03 -36.90
N LYS A 204 -0.55 1.88 -37.40
CA LYS A 204 -0.52 3.31 -37.06
C LYS A 204 -1.79 4.04 -37.51
N GLN A 205 -2.32 3.68 -38.67
CA GLN A 205 -3.58 4.22 -39.16
C GLN A 205 -4.78 3.73 -38.33
N MET A 206 -4.82 2.45 -37.95
CA MET A 206 -5.86 1.92 -37.06
C MET A 206 -5.87 2.58 -35.68
N ILE A 207 -4.70 2.78 -35.06
CA ILE A 207 -4.60 3.43 -33.74
C ILE A 207 -5.07 4.89 -33.82
N LYS A 208 -4.81 5.58 -34.93
CA LYS A 208 -5.26 6.95 -35.17
C LYS A 208 -6.77 7.05 -35.45
N GLU A 209 -7.35 6.01 -36.06
CA GLU A 209 -8.79 5.93 -36.35
C GLU A 209 -9.60 5.41 -35.15
N LEU A 210 -8.94 4.90 -34.10
CA LEU A 210 -9.56 4.42 -32.88
C LEU A 210 -10.28 5.58 -32.16
N GLY A 211 -11.57 5.41 -31.89
CA GLY A 211 -12.41 6.44 -31.25
C GLY A 211 -13.12 7.40 -32.21
N THR A 212 -12.79 7.39 -33.50
CA THR A 212 -13.53 8.11 -34.55
C THR A 212 -14.79 7.36 -34.98
N GLU A 213 -15.77 8.04 -35.58
CA GLU A 213 -17.00 7.40 -36.08
C GLU A 213 -16.72 6.30 -37.11
N LYS A 214 -15.71 6.51 -37.97
CA LYS A 214 -15.24 5.50 -38.93
C LYS A 214 -14.70 4.24 -38.24
N GLY A 215 -13.98 4.40 -37.13
CA GLY A 215 -13.49 3.28 -36.32
C GLY A 215 -14.62 2.50 -35.66
N LYS A 216 -15.68 3.19 -35.21
CA LYS A 216 -16.88 2.56 -34.64
C LYS A 216 -17.68 1.79 -35.70
N GLU A 217 -17.85 2.36 -36.89
CA GLU A 217 -18.52 1.70 -38.03
C GLU A 217 -17.75 0.46 -38.50
N ALA A 218 -16.41 0.55 -38.59
CA ALA A 218 -15.55 -0.59 -38.94
C ALA A 218 -15.59 -1.71 -37.88
N PHE A 219 -15.74 -1.36 -36.60
CA PHE A 219 -15.94 -2.31 -35.52
C PHE A 219 -17.33 -2.99 -35.62
N LEU A 220 -18.37 -2.22 -35.92
CA LEU A 220 -19.75 -2.70 -36.06
C LEU A 220 -19.92 -3.67 -37.24
N GLN A 221 -19.24 -3.41 -38.37
CA GLN A 221 -19.24 -4.28 -39.55
C GLN A 221 -18.40 -5.55 -39.37
N GLY A 222 -17.71 -5.68 -38.24
CA GLY A 222 -16.83 -6.79 -37.90
C GLY A 222 -15.55 -6.73 -38.73
N GLY A 223 -14.42 -6.49 -38.07
CA GLY A 223 -13.11 -6.38 -38.70
C GLY A 223 -12.76 -7.53 -39.67
N GLY A 224 -11.88 -7.19 -40.62
CA GLY A 224 -11.44 -8.00 -41.75
C GLY A 224 -11.36 -7.10 -42.99
N GLY A 225 -10.28 -7.21 -43.78
CA GLY A 225 -10.09 -6.34 -44.96
C GLY A 225 -11.26 -6.37 -45.95
N GLN A 226 -11.27 -5.46 -46.93
CA GLN A 226 -12.42 -5.23 -47.84
C GLN A 226 -12.98 -6.52 -48.49
N LYS A 227 -12.13 -7.53 -48.70
CA LYS A 227 -12.53 -8.84 -49.22
C LYS A 227 -13.44 -9.61 -48.26
N ALA A 228 -13.10 -9.65 -46.96
CA ALA A 228 -13.89 -10.33 -45.93
C ALA A 228 -15.24 -9.63 -45.68
N GLN A 229 -15.28 -8.30 -45.80
CA GLN A 229 -16.52 -7.53 -45.72
C GLN A 229 -17.47 -7.85 -46.89
N LYS A 230 -16.94 -7.93 -48.12
CA LYS A 230 -17.72 -8.32 -49.30
C LYS A 230 -18.23 -9.76 -49.21
N GLU A 231 -17.42 -10.69 -48.72
CA GLU A 231 -17.82 -12.09 -48.54
C GLU A 231 -18.93 -12.24 -47.50
N ARG A 232 -18.89 -11.50 -46.38
CA ARG A 232 -19.97 -11.49 -45.39
C ARG A 232 -21.25 -10.84 -45.92
N ALA A 233 -21.14 -9.72 -46.64
CA ALA A 233 -22.29 -9.08 -47.27
C ALA A 233 -22.94 -10.02 -48.30
N ALA A 234 -22.14 -10.74 -49.09
CA ALA A 234 -22.61 -11.75 -50.03
C ALA A 234 -23.28 -12.95 -49.31
N ALA A 235 -22.71 -13.40 -48.18
CA ALA A 235 -23.30 -14.47 -47.37
C ALA A 235 -24.65 -14.05 -46.76
N LEU A 236 -24.78 -12.81 -46.27
CA LEU A 236 -26.03 -12.27 -45.76
C LEU A 236 -27.09 -12.14 -46.86
N ALA A 237 -26.69 -11.65 -48.04
CA ALA A 237 -27.57 -11.57 -49.20
C ALA A 237 -28.04 -12.97 -49.65
N ALA A 238 -27.16 -13.98 -49.61
CA ALA A 238 -27.52 -15.36 -49.92
C ALA A 238 -28.49 -15.98 -48.90
N ILE A 239 -28.35 -15.64 -47.62
CA ILE A 239 -29.29 -16.06 -46.57
C ILE A 239 -30.68 -15.42 -46.78
N LEU A 240 -30.72 -14.12 -47.08
CA LEU A 240 -31.97 -13.41 -47.38
C LEU A 240 -32.64 -13.95 -48.64
N ALA A 241 -31.87 -14.24 -49.71
CA ALA A 241 -32.39 -14.84 -50.94
C ALA A 241 -32.88 -16.28 -50.76
N ARG A 242 -32.33 -17.03 -49.80
CA ARG A 242 -32.88 -18.35 -49.41
C ARG A 242 -34.19 -18.21 -48.66
N LYS A 243 -34.28 -17.21 -47.78
CA LYS A 243 -35.52 -16.91 -47.04
C LYS A 243 -36.67 -16.49 -47.96
N GLU A 244 -36.37 -15.79 -49.06
CA GLU A 244 -37.35 -15.48 -50.11
C GLU A 244 -37.73 -16.68 -50.99
N LYS A 245 -36.89 -17.72 -51.09
CA LYS A 245 -37.17 -18.92 -51.91
C LYS A 245 -37.94 -20.00 -51.17
N ASP A 246 -37.90 -20.05 -49.83
CA ASP A 246 -38.65 -21.03 -49.04
C ASP A 246 -40.18 -20.80 -49.04
N ASP A 247 -40.67 -19.64 -49.55
CA ASP A 247 -42.10 -19.37 -49.73
C ASP A 247 -42.68 -19.90 -51.07
N SER A 248 -41.89 -20.60 -51.91
CA SER A 248 -42.43 -21.19 -53.14
C SER A 248 -41.85 -22.57 -53.54
N LYS A 249 -42.66 -23.60 -53.25
CA LYS A 249 -42.68 -24.98 -53.81
C LYS A 249 -41.74 -26.06 -53.26
N SER A 250 -42.37 -27.22 -53.19
CA SER A 250 -42.00 -28.51 -52.59
C SER A 250 -41.06 -29.39 -53.44
N GLY A 251 -40.22 -30.15 -52.74
CA GLY A 251 -39.79 -31.52 -53.08
C GLY A 251 -38.59 -31.73 -54.02
N LYS A 252 -37.39 -31.94 -53.44
CA LYS A 252 -36.46 -33.06 -53.75
C LYS A 252 -35.16 -32.99 -52.92
N GLU A 253 -34.72 -34.14 -52.43
CA GLU A 253 -33.52 -34.38 -51.62
C GLU A 253 -32.19 -34.11 -52.37
N LEU A 254 -31.23 -33.50 -51.66
CA LEU A 254 -29.79 -33.49 -51.98
C LEU A 254 -28.97 -33.65 -50.68
N LYS A 255 -27.93 -34.49 -50.73
CA LYS A 255 -27.08 -34.99 -49.63
C LYS A 255 -26.42 -33.88 -48.77
N PRO A 256 -26.18 -34.11 -47.47
CA PRO A 256 -25.57 -33.10 -46.59
C PRO A 256 -24.05 -33.01 -46.78
N GLN A 257 -23.56 -31.81 -47.09
CA GLN A 257 -22.16 -31.41 -46.84
C GLN A 257 -22.04 -30.97 -45.37
N GLN A 258 -20.90 -31.33 -44.75
CA GLN A 258 -20.59 -31.11 -43.33
C GLN A 258 -20.89 -29.67 -42.88
N THR A 259 -21.83 -29.55 -41.95
CA THR A 259 -22.14 -28.31 -41.24
C THR A 259 -21.31 -28.26 -39.95
N PHE A 260 -20.50 -27.22 -39.79
CA PHE A 260 -19.92 -26.89 -38.48
C PHE A 260 -21.05 -26.42 -37.55
N SER A 261 -21.05 -26.94 -36.33
CA SER A 261 -22.05 -26.66 -35.31
C SER A 261 -21.96 -25.21 -34.83
N ILE A 262 -23.11 -24.58 -34.61
CA ILE A 262 -23.27 -23.23 -34.02
C ILE A 262 -22.59 -23.13 -32.63
N VAL A 263 -22.36 -24.26 -31.96
CA VAL A 263 -21.72 -24.35 -30.64
C VAL A 263 -20.21 -24.06 -30.69
N ASP A 264 -19.54 -24.35 -31.81
CA ASP A 264 -18.10 -24.10 -31.96
C ASP A 264 -17.79 -22.61 -32.26
N ALA A 265 -18.73 -21.89 -32.86
CA ALA A 265 -18.59 -20.45 -33.12
C ALA A 265 -18.84 -19.60 -31.86
N ALA A 266 -19.71 -20.04 -30.95
CA ALA A 266 -20.02 -19.33 -29.71
C ALA A 266 -18.93 -19.50 -28.64
N SER A 267 -18.20 -20.62 -28.62
CA SER A 267 -17.14 -20.85 -27.64
C SER A 267 -15.88 -19.99 -27.89
N ALA A 268 -15.71 -19.46 -29.10
CA ALA A 268 -14.60 -18.59 -29.48
C ALA A 268 -14.76 -17.12 -29.06
N SER A 269 -15.98 -16.67 -28.70
CA SER A 269 -16.25 -15.26 -28.39
C SER A 269 -16.07 -14.89 -26.91
N VAL A 270 -16.00 -15.86 -25.99
CA VAL A 270 -15.90 -15.60 -24.54
C VAL A 270 -14.46 -15.43 -24.04
N HIS A 271 -13.44 -15.83 -24.81
CA HIS A 271 -12.04 -15.80 -24.33
C HIS A 271 -11.00 -15.17 -25.26
N GLY A 272 -11.39 -14.32 -26.22
CA GLY A 272 -10.46 -13.39 -26.89
C GLY A 272 -9.11 -13.98 -27.36
N ARG A 273 -9.07 -15.25 -27.77
CA ARG A 273 -7.86 -15.94 -28.24
C ARG A 273 -8.11 -16.42 -29.66
N SER A 274 -7.49 -15.77 -30.63
CA SER A 274 -7.41 -16.34 -31.98
C SER A 274 -6.53 -17.60 -31.93
N ALA A 275 -6.89 -18.61 -32.70
CA ALA A 275 -6.17 -19.89 -32.82
C ALA A 275 -4.72 -19.74 -33.33
N ALA A 276 -4.26 -18.52 -33.64
CA ALA A 276 -2.89 -18.21 -34.01
C ALA A 276 -1.95 -18.02 -32.80
N ALA A 277 -2.46 -17.69 -31.62
CA ALA A 277 -1.65 -17.47 -30.41
C ALA A 277 -1.11 -18.77 -29.79
N ALA A 278 -1.59 -19.94 -30.22
CA ALA A 278 -1.11 -21.23 -29.76
C ALA A 278 0.21 -21.69 -30.45
N LYS A 279 0.78 -20.87 -31.35
CA LYS A 279 1.97 -21.23 -32.14
C LYS A 279 3.17 -20.28 -32.05
N ALA A 280 3.19 -19.32 -31.10
CA ALA A 280 4.31 -18.38 -30.98
C ALA A 280 5.49 -18.91 -30.15
N ALA A 281 6.71 -18.58 -30.57
CA ALA A 281 7.98 -19.17 -30.15
C ALA A 281 8.53 -18.65 -28.80
N SER A 282 9.57 -19.34 -28.29
CA SER A 282 10.24 -19.15 -26.98
C SER A 282 10.65 -17.72 -26.60
N ALA A 283 10.71 -16.77 -27.53
CA ALA A 283 11.14 -15.39 -27.28
C ALA A 283 10.09 -14.53 -26.57
N GLU A 284 8.79 -14.85 -26.71
CA GLU A 284 7.69 -14.07 -26.11
C GLU A 284 7.54 -14.33 -24.60
N LYS A 285 8.05 -15.48 -24.11
CA LYS A 285 8.15 -15.77 -22.66
C LYS A 285 9.12 -14.83 -21.95
N THR A 286 10.14 -14.32 -22.64
CA THR A 286 11.13 -13.41 -22.08
C THR A 286 10.56 -12.00 -21.92
N ALA A 287 9.76 -11.53 -22.88
CA ALA A 287 9.09 -10.23 -22.82
C ALA A 287 8.03 -10.18 -21.71
N ALA A 288 7.27 -11.26 -21.50
CA ALA A 288 6.34 -11.36 -20.38
C ALA A 288 7.05 -11.40 -19.01
N ARG A 289 8.23 -12.02 -18.93
CA ARG A 289 9.06 -12.07 -17.71
C ARG A 289 9.73 -10.72 -17.40
N ILE A 290 10.13 -9.96 -18.43
CA ILE A 290 10.68 -8.60 -18.31
C ILE A 290 9.57 -7.61 -17.92
N ALA A 291 8.37 -7.72 -18.48
CA ALA A 291 7.21 -6.91 -18.10
C ALA A 291 6.75 -7.17 -16.64
N MET A 292 6.89 -8.40 -16.14
CA MET A 292 6.65 -8.72 -14.73
C MET A 292 7.71 -8.16 -13.78
N HIS A 293 8.92 -7.87 -14.27
CA HIS A 293 10.02 -7.32 -13.46
C HIS A 293 10.00 -5.78 -13.40
N MET A 294 9.30 -5.12 -14.34
CA MET A 294 9.14 -3.65 -14.39
C MET A 294 7.89 -3.13 -13.67
N ALA A 295 6.93 -4.00 -13.34
CA ALA A 295 5.82 -3.65 -12.46
C ALA A 295 6.31 -3.62 -11.01
N GLY A 296 6.66 -2.43 -10.52
CA GLY A 296 6.90 -2.18 -9.11
C GLY A 296 5.80 -2.78 -8.23
N ASP A 297 6.24 -3.51 -7.21
CA ASP A 297 5.50 -4.17 -6.14
C ASP A 297 4.21 -4.89 -6.56
N ARG A 298 4.31 -6.22 -6.73
CA ARG A 298 3.14 -7.09 -6.53
C ARG A 298 2.54 -6.74 -5.18
N ALA A 299 1.29 -6.26 -5.18
CA ALA A 299 0.54 -6.07 -3.95
C ALA A 299 0.60 -7.37 -3.15
N PRO A 300 0.85 -7.32 -1.82
CA PRO A 300 0.83 -8.52 -1.01
C PRO A 300 -0.52 -9.20 -1.23
N VAL A 301 -0.48 -10.50 -1.52
CA VAL A 301 -1.67 -11.28 -1.91
C VAL A 301 -2.70 -11.26 -0.77
N ASN A 302 -2.22 -10.99 0.45
CA ASN A 302 -2.97 -10.87 1.69
C ASN A 302 -3.23 -9.43 2.17
N ALA A 303 -3.51 -8.47 1.28
CA ALA A 303 -3.95 -7.13 1.71
C ALA A 303 -5.47 -7.05 1.90
N LYS A 304 -5.93 -6.83 3.14
CA LYS A 304 -7.33 -6.48 3.42
C LYS A 304 -7.52 -4.97 3.47
N LEU A 305 -8.56 -4.47 2.80
CA LEU A 305 -9.00 -3.09 2.93
C LEU A 305 -9.75 -2.94 4.27
N VAL A 306 -9.10 -2.32 5.25
CA VAL A 306 -9.69 -2.01 6.56
C VAL A 306 -10.21 -0.59 6.53
N LYS A 307 -11.47 -0.41 6.94
CA LYS A 307 -12.07 0.91 7.11
C LYS A 307 -11.24 1.71 8.12
N SER A 308 -10.61 2.79 7.67
CA SER A 308 -9.84 3.64 8.55
C SER A 308 -10.75 4.46 9.47
N ARG A 309 -10.17 5.04 10.51
CA ARG A 309 -10.87 5.99 11.38
C ARG A 309 -11.04 7.37 10.73
N TYR A 310 -10.43 7.59 9.57
CA TYR A 310 -10.41 8.87 8.88
C TYR A 310 -11.39 8.85 7.70
N THR A 311 -12.07 9.97 7.50
CA THR A 311 -12.92 10.16 6.31
C THR A 311 -12.05 10.56 5.13
N THR A 312 -12.49 10.26 3.91
CA THR A 312 -11.80 10.65 2.66
C THR A 312 -11.70 12.16 2.47
N GLY A 313 -12.37 12.94 3.33
CA GLY A 313 -12.44 14.40 3.26
C GLY A 313 -13.23 14.91 2.05
N ALA A 314 -13.89 14.04 1.28
CA ALA A 314 -14.63 14.43 0.08
C ALA A 314 -15.81 15.36 0.43
N ALA A 315 -16.62 15.01 1.44
CA ALA A 315 -17.75 15.82 1.88
C ALA A 315 -17.34 17.17 2.49
N SER A 316 -16.24 17.21 3.25
CA SER A 316 -15.73 18.47 3.79
C SER A 316 -15.10 19.35 2.71
N ARG A 317 -14.43 18.77 1.71
CA ARG A 317 -13.90 19.50 0.54
C ARG A 317 -15.00 20.06 -0.33
N SER A 318 -16.07 19.31 -0.56
CA SER A 318 -17.20 19.78 -1.35
C SER A 318 -18.00 20.89 -0.65
N PHE A 319 -17.99 20.93 0.68
CA PHE A 319 -18.63 22.01 1.44
C PHE A 319 -17.80 23.30 1.47
N THR A 320 -16.48 23.19 1.29
CA THR A 320 -15.54 24.31 1.44
C THR A 320 -14.96 24.80 0.12
N SER A 321 -15.14 24.06 -0.98
CA SER A 321 -14.62 24.41 -2.30
C SER A 321 -15.70 24.29 -3.36
N THR A 322 -15.83 25.32 -4.20
CA THR A 322 -16.74 25.35 -5.35
C THR A 322 -16.23 24.56 -6.56
N ALA A 323 -15.01 24.02 -6.49
CA ALA A 323 -14.39 23.26 -7.58
C ALA A 323 -14.72 21.75 -7.56
N TYR A 324 -15.39 21.26 -6.50
CA TYR A 324 -15.71 19.85 -6.33
C TYR A 324 -17.22 19.64 -6.24
N ASP A 325 -17.69 18.48 -6.71
CA ASP A 325 -19.10 18.12 -6.69
C ASP A 325 -19.62 18.00 -5.24
N PRO A 326 -20.87 18.42 -4.97
CA PRO A 326 -21.45 18.37 -3.63
C PRO A 326 -21.63 16.92 -3.15
N VAL A 327 -20.80 16.50 -2.19
CA VAL A 327 -20.89 15.19 -1.55
C VAL A 327 -21.48 15.35 -0.15
N THR A 328 -22.62 14.71 0.10
CA THR A 328 -23.36 14.81 1.37
C THR A 328 -23.09 13.67 2.35
N LYS A 329 -22.41 12.60 1.89
CA LYS A 329 -22.09 11.42 2.70
C LYS A 329 -20.61 11.36 3.01
N ASN A 330 -20.28 11.18 4.29
CA ASN A 330 -18.90 10.95 4.73
C ASN A 330 -18.50 9.51 4.40
N GLU A 331 -17.69 9.35 3.37
CA GLU A 331 -17.03 8.08 3.07
C GLU A 331 -15.74 7.96 3.87
N PHE A 332 -15.48 6.77 4.38
CA PHE A 332 -14.26 6.48 5.13
C PHE A 332 -13.18 5.98 4.18
N GLU A 333 -11.95 6.43 4.40
CA GLU A 333 -10.82 5.95 3.62
C GLU A 333 -10.52 4.51 4.03
N TYR A 334 -10.30 3.62 3.06
CA TYR A 334 -9.92 2.24 3.34
C TYR A 334 -8.40 2.09 3.22
N VAL A 335 -7.76 1.69 4.32
CA VAL A 335 -6.31 1.44 4.37
C VAL A 335 -6.06 -0.04 4.11
N LYS A 336 -5.08 -0.33 3.24
CA LYS A 336 -4.61 -1.70 3.02
C LYS A 336 -3.78 -2.14 4.21
N VAL A 337 -4.25 -3.14 4.96
CA VAL A 337 -3.53 -3.75 6.08
C VAL A 337 -3.22 -5.20 5.72
N GLU A 338 -2.00 -5.65 6.02
CA GLU A 338 -1.60 -7.05 5.86
C GLU A 338 -2.44 -7.94 6.79
N ARG A 339 -3.06 -8.98 6.23
CA ARG A 339 -3.87 -9.94 6.98
C ARG A 339 -2.94 -10.89 7.72
N ASN A 340 -2.93 -10.79 9.05
CA ASN A 340 -2.22 -11.72 9.91
C ASN A 340 -3.20 -12.82 10.36
N PRO A 341 -3.15 -14.04 9.79
CA PRO A 341 -4.01 -15.12 10.25
C PRO A 341 -3.66 -15.51 11.68
N LYS A 342 -4.68 -15.80 12.49
CA LYS A 342 -4.50 -16.32 13.86
C LYS A 342 -4.30 -17.83 13.89
N LYS A 343 -4.71 -18.53 12.83
CA LYS A 343 -4.65 -20.00 12.72
C LYS A 343 -3.27 -20.43 12.19
N LYS A 344 -2.81 -21.60 12.64
CA LYS A 344 -1.58 -22.23 12.15
C LYS A 344 -1.84 -22.94 10.81
N GLY A 345 -0.82 -23.01 9.96
CA GLY A 345 -0.86 -23.73 8.69
C GLY A 345 -0.31 -25.15 8.82
N TYR A 346 -0.79 -26.09 8.01
CA TYR A 346 -0.28 -27.46 7.98
C TYR A 346 0.03 -27.89 6.56
N VAL A 347 1.26 -28.37 6.35
CA VAL A 347 1.77 -28.80 5.04
C VAL A 347 2.45 -30.15 5.19
N GLN A 348 2.26 -31.03 4.22
CA GLN A 348 2.96 -32.30 4.11
C GLN A 348 3.86 -32.31 2.87
N LEU A 349 5.15 -32.54 3.09
CA LEU A 349 6.14 -32.76 2.04
C LEU A 349 6.28 -34.28 1.82
N HIS A 350 5.90 -34.75 0.64
CA HIS A 350 6.18 -36.11 0.22
C HIS A 350 7.60 -36.17 -0.32
N THR A 351 8.52 -36.82 0.38
CA THR A 351 9.93 -36.95 -0.03
C THR A 351 10.27 -38.38 -0.44
N THR A 352 11.44 -38.58 -1.04
CA THR A 352 11.93 -39.91 -1.41
C THR A 352 12.09 -40.87 -0.23
N HIS A 353 12.36 -40.35 0.97
CA HIS A 353 12.54 -41.15 2.19
C HIS A 353 11.27 -41.26 3.04
N GLY A 354 10.15 -40.66 2.61
CA GLY A 354 8.86 -40.68 3.29
C GLY A 354 8.25 -39.29 3.46
N ASP A 355 7.19 -39.20 4.25
CA ASP A 355 6.43 -37.96 4.42
C ASP A 355 6.96 -37.15 5.62
N LEU A 356 6.97 -35.82 5.47
CA LEU A 356 7.26 -34.86 6.52
C LEU A 356 6.08 -33.92 6.71
N ASN A 357 5.51 -33.90 7.91
CA ASN A 357 4.40 -33.02 8.26
C ASN A 357 4.94 -31.80 9.00
N LEU A 358 4.66 -30.62 8.46
CA LEU A 358 5.10 -29.32 8.95
C LEU A 358 3.91 -28.55 9.51
N GLU A 359 4.09 -28.00 10.70
CA GLU A 359 3.22 -27.00 11.32
C GLU A 359 3.86 -25.62 11.13
N LEU A 360 3.11 -24.66 10.62
CA LEU A 360 3.57 -23.31 10.28
C LEU A 360 2.95 -22.26 11.20
N HIS A 361 3.80 -21.40 11.77
CA HIS A 361 3.43 -20.32 12.70
C HIS A 361 3.01 -19.05 11.95
N CYS A 362 1.88 -19.12 11.24
CA CYS A 362 1.37 -18.02 10.42
C CYS A 362 0.96 -16.78 11.23
N ASP A 363 0.76 -16.94 12.54
CA ASP A 363 0.43 -15.89 13.50
C ASP A 363 1.63 -14.99 13.84
N ILE A 364 2.83 -15.57 13.88
CA ILE A 364 4.07 -14.87 14.24
C ILE A 364 4.84 -14.43 13.00
N THR A 365 4.90 -15.28 11.97
CA THR A 365 5.66 -15.06 10.74
C THR A 365 4.74 -15.07 9.51
N PRO A 366 3.83 -14.09 9.37
CA PRO A 366 2.80 -14.12 8.36
C PRO A 366 3.37 -14.09 6.93
N ARG A 367 4.32 -13.18 6.64
CA ARG A 367 4.88 -13.09 5.28
C ARG A 367 5.66 -14.33 4.91
N THR A 368 6.44 -14.86 5.84
CA THR A 368 7.23 -16.06 5.59
C THR A 368 6.34 -17.27 5.29
N CYS A 369 5.27 -17.44 6.07
CA CYS A 369 4.31 -18.51 5.87
C CYS A 369 3.47 -18.33 4.59
N GLU A 370 3.08 -17.11 4.23
CA GLU A 370 2.42 -16.80 2.95
C GLU A 370 3.31 -17.23 1.78
N ASN A 371 4.58 -16.79 1.78
CA ASN A 371 5.54 -17.16 0.75
C ASN A 371 5.65 -18.68 0.61
N PHE A 372 5.83 -19.38 1.72
CA PHE A 372 5.97 -20.84 1.71
C PHE A 372 4.70 -21.54 1.19
N LEU A 373 3.52 -21.21 1.73
CA LEU A 373 2.25 -21.84 1.36
C LEU A 373 1.89 -21.59 -0.11
N THR A 374 2.05 -20.36 -0.60
CA THR A 374 1.77 -20.04 -2.00
C THR A 374 2.76 -20.73 -2.94
N HIS A 375 4.03 -20.89 -2.58
CA HIS A 375 4.96 -21.73 -3.35
C HIS A 375 4.55 -23.21 -3.35
N CYS A 376 4.03 -23.72 -2.23
CA CYS A 376 3.48 -25.08 -2.15
C CYS A 376 2.28 -25.27 -3.08
N GLU A 377 1.32 -24.33 -3.08
CA GLU A 377 0.13 -24.37 -3.93
C GLU A 377 0.46 -24.27 -5.42
N ASN A 378 1.42 -23.41 -5.77
CA ASN A 378 1.93 -23.28 -7.14
C ASN A 378 2.73 -24.52 -7.59
N GLY A 379 3.01 -25.47 -6.70
CA GLY A 379 3.82 -26.64 -6.98
C GLY A 379 5.30 -26.32 -7.22
N TYR A 380 5.79 -25.18 -6.72
CA TYR A 380 7.16 -24.71 -6.93
C TYR A 380 8.21 -25.67 -6.36
N TYR A 381 7.91 -26.31 -5.24
CA TYR A 381 8.81 -27.25 -4.58
C TYR A 381 8.75 -28.69 -5.14
N ASN A 382 7.90 -28.96 -6.12
CA ASN A 382 7.76 -30.31 -6.69
C ASN A 382 8.98 -30.66 -7.55
N GLY A 383 9.62 -31.79 -7.25
CA GLY A 383 10.83 -32.27 -7.91
C GLY A 383 12.14 -31.66 -7.39
N LEU A 384 12.10 -30.79 -6.39
CA LEU A 384 13.31 -30.13 -5.89
C LEU A 384 14.15 -31.03 -4.99
N ILE A 385 15.46 -30.85 -5.05
CA ILE A 385 16.43 -31.58 -4.22
C ILE A 385 16.74 -30.81 -2.92
N PHE A 386 17.12 -31.54 -1.90
CA PHE A 386 17.90 -31.01 -0.79
C PHE A 386 19.37 -31.03 -1.19
N HIS A 387 19.90 -29.86 -1.55
CA HIS A 387 21.25 -29.74 -2.13
C HIS A 387 22.35 -29.72 -1.06
N ARG A 388 22.01 -29.49 0.21
CA ARG A 388 22.97 -29.42 1.32
C ARG A 388 22.43 -30.12 2.56
N SER A 389 23.23 -30.99 3.16
CA SER A 389 22.92 -31.72 4.39
C SER A 389 24.15 -31.80 5.29
N ILE A 390 24.07 -31.26 6.49
CA ILE A 390 25.13 -31.36 7.50
C ILE A 390 24.60 -32.17 8.68
N LYS A 391 25.19 -33.34 8.90
CA LYS A 391 24.83 -34.24 10.00
C LYS A 391 24.91 -33.54 11.36
N ASN A 392 23.92 -33.77 12.23
CA ASN A 392 23.76 -33.10 13.52
C ASN A 392 23.59 -31.57 13.47
N PHE A 393 23.38 -30.98 12.29
CA PHE A 393 23.16 -29.55 12.16
C PHE A 393 21.82 -29.27 11.44
N MET A 394 21.79 -29.34 10.11
CA MET A 394 20.59 -29.04 9.33
C MET A 394 20.63 -29.66 7.93
N ILE A 395 19.47 -29.71 7.28
CA ILE A 395 19.30 -30.03 5.87
C ILE A 395 18.59 -28.88 5.16
N GLN A 396 19.12 -28.45 4.02
CA GLN A 396 18.68 -27.26 3.28
C GLN A 396 18.17 -27.64 1.88
N GLY A 397 17.08 -26.99 1.48
CA GLY A 397 16.41 -27.19 0.20
C GLY A 397 15.65 -25.93 -0.24
N GLY A 398 14.75 -26.09 -1.21
CA GLY A 398 13.93 -24.99 -1.73
C GLY A 398 14.62 -24.13 -2.80
N ASP A 399 15.72 -24.62 -3.39
CA ASP A 399 16.35 -24.02 -4.57
C ASP A 399 15.93 -24.77 -5.85
N PRO A 400 15.28 -24.12 -6.83
CA PRO A 400 14.90 -24.74 -8.10
C PRO A 400 16.09 -25.12 -8.99
N THR A 401 17.23 -24.45 -8.82
CA THR A 401 18.45 -24.71 -9.60
C THR A 401 19.29 -25.84 -9.01
N GLY A 402 19.10 -26.15 -7.73
CA GLY A 402 19.88 -27.16 -7.00
C GLY A 402 21.35 -26.78 -6.77
N THR A 403 21.73 -25.52 -6.99
CA THR A 403 23.11 -25.01 -6.83
C THR A 403 23.40 -24.46 -5.43
N GLY A 404 22.34 -24.15 -4.67
CA GLY A 404 22.40 -23.50 -3.37
C GLY A 404 22.36 -21.97 -3.40
N SER A 405 22.43 -21.36 -4.59
CA SER A 405 22.38 -19.90 -4.76
C SER A 405 21.09 -19.38 -5.40
N GLY A 406 20.21 -20.29 -5.87
CA GLY A 406 18.98 -19.91 -6.56
C GLY A 406 17.76 -19.79 -5.64
N GLY A 407 16.61 -19.45 -6.22
CA GLY A 407 15.35 -19.35 -5.50
C GLY A 407 14.85 -17.92 -5.34
N GLU A 408 13.57 -17.73 -5.62
CA GLU A 408 12.92 -16.42 -5.64
C GLU A 408 11.65 -16.49 -4.79
N SER A 409 11.32 -15.39 -4.10
CA SER A 409 10.05 -15.29 -3.37
C SER A 409 8.86 -15.14 -4.33
N ILE A 410 7.64 -15.30 -3.82
CA ILE A 410 6.41 -15.06 -4.60
C ILE A 410 6.30 -13.62 -5.13
N TRP A 411 6.99 -12.67 -4.50
CA TRP A 411 7.00 -11.25 -4.87
C TRP A 411 8.10 -10.90 -5.89
N GLY A 412 8.97 -11.86 -6.24
CA GLY A 412 10.11 -11.65 -7.15
C GLY A 412 11.25 -10.83 -6.55
N LYS A 413 11.15 -10.42 -5.28
CA LYS A 413 12.19 -9.70 -4.53
C LYS A 413 12.43 -10.36 -3.17
N PRO A 414 13.64 -10.28 -2.60
CA PRO A 414 13.87 -10.76 -1.24
C PRO A 414 12.98 -10.04 -0.22
N PHE A 415 12.57 -10.72 0.85
CA PHE A 415 11.69 -10.16 1.88
C PHE A 415 12.32 -10.13 3.27
N LYS A 416 11.77 -9.25 4.12
CA LYS A 416 12.26 -8.97 5.49
C LYS A 416 12.26 -10.20 6.40
N ASP A 417 13.26 -10.29 7.28
CA ASP A 417 13.25 -11.24 8.39
C ASP A 417 12.12 -10.96 9.40
N GLU A 418 11.51 -12.02 9.92
CA GLU A 418 10.45 -11.98 10.94
C GLU A 418 10.90 -12.72 12.21
N VAL A 419 11.91 -12.20 12.88
CA VAL A 419 12.49 -12.82 14.08
C VAL A 419 11.67 -12.50 15.33
N ASN A 420 11.37 -13.52 16.14
CA ASN A 420 10.62 -13.38 17.39
C ASN A 420 11.31 -14.16 18.52
N SER A 421 11.30 -13.63 19.75
CA SER A 421 11.87 -14.31 20.93
C SER A 421 11.19 -15.62 21.29
N LYS A 422 9.94 -15.83 20.85
CA LYS A 422 9.20 -17.09 21.05
C LYS A 422 9.67 -18.22 20.14
N LEU A 423 10.16 -17.88 18.95
CA LEU A 423 10.57 -18.84 17.93
C LEU A 423 12.09 -18.86 17.86
N LEU A 424 12.68 -19.79 18.59
CA LEU A 424 14.12 -19.99 18.65
C LEU A 424 14.49 -21.31 17.96
N HIS A 425 15.75 -21.42 17.55
CA HIS A 425 16.35 -22.64 16.99
C HIS A 425 16.64 -23.66 18.10
N SER A 426 15.61 -24.00 18.86
CA SER A 426 15.66 -24.93 19.99
C SER A 426 14.89 -26.19 19.63
N GLY A 427 15.60 -27.31 19.52
CA GLY A 427 15.04 -28.62 19.22
C GLY A 427 15.27 -29.09 17.79
N ARG A 428 15.02 -30.38 17.58
CA ARG A 428 15.07 -31.04 16.27
C ARG A 428 13.76 -30.79 15.53
N GLY A 429 13.86 -30.60 14.21
CA GLY A 429 12.70 -30.41 13.34
C GLY A 429 12.22 -28.96 13.23
N VAL A 430 12.95 -27.97 13.76
CA VAL A 430 12.62 -26.56 13.52
C VAL A 430 12.88 -26.22 12.05
N VAL A 431 11.93 -25.52 11.42
CA VAL A 431 12.00 -25.09 10.02
C VAL A 431 12.25 -23.60 9.95
N SER A 432 13.22 -23.17 9.14
CA SER A 432 13.65 -21.78 9.07
C SER A 432 14.08 -21.39 7.66
N MET A 433 13.99 -20.10 7.34
CA MET A 433 14.39 -19.58 6.03
C MET A 433 15.91 -19.46 5.92
N ALA A 434 16.46 -19.86 4.77
CA ALA A 434 17.84 -19.56 4.42
C ALA A 434 17.93 -18.12 3.87
N ASN A 435 19.00 -17.43 4.24
CA ASN A 435 19.27 -16.06 3.78
C ASN A 435 20.78 -15.87 3.58
N SER A 436 21.14 -14.82 2.82
CA SER A 436 22.54 -14.44 2.52
C SER A 436 22.94 -13.15 3.25
N GLY A 437 22.17 -12.77 4.28
CA GLY A 437 22.29 -11.51 5.01
C GLY A 437 20.92 -11.02 5.50
N PRO A 438 20.89 -9.92 6.28
CA PRO A 438 19.65 -9.38 6.81
C PRO A 438 18.64 -9.04 5.71
N HIS A 439 17.39 -9.45 5.89
CA HIS A 439 16.24 -9.17 5.02
C HIS A 439 16.38 -9.70 3.58
N THR A 440 17.08 -10.82 3.39
CA THR A 440 17.29 -11.44 2.07
C THR A 440 16.58 -12.79 1.88
N ASN A 441 15.42 -12.99 2.51
CA ASN A 441 14.70 -14.27 2.39
C ASN A 441 14.13 -14.47 0.98
N GLY A 442 14.29 -15.67 0.44
CA GLY A 442 13.78 -16.10 -0.88
C GLY A 442 12.82 -17.29 -0.77
N SER A 443 13.09 -18.37 -1.51
CA SER A 443 12.35 -19.65 -1.41
C SER A 443 13.09 -20.73 -0.63
N GLN A 444 14.37 -20.54 -0.35
CA GLN A 444 15.18 -21.55 0.31
C GLN A 444 14.86 -21.67 1.79
N PHE A 445 14.78 -22.89 2.29
CA PHE A 445 14.54 -23.18 3.69
C PHE A 445 15.39 -24.35 4.16
N PHE A 446 15.59 -24.45 5.46
CA PHE A 446 16.29 -25.56 6.08
C PHE A 446 15.51 -26.12 7.28
N ILE A 447 15.73 -27.40 7.55
CA ILE A 447 15.18 -28.14 8.68
C ILE A 447 16.34 -28.55 9.58
N MET A 448 16.22 -28.26 10.87
CA MET A 448 17.28 -28.55 11.83
C MET A 448 17.27 -30.00 12.31
N TYR A 449 18.44 -30.62 12.41
CA TYR A 449 18.63 -31.92 13.05
C TYR A 449 18.88 -31.79 14.56
N LYS A 450 19.45 -30.66 14.99
CA LYS A 450 19.80 -30.35 16.39
C LYS A 450 19.55 -28.87 16.70
N SER A 451 19.45 -28.53 17.97
CA SER A 451 19.39 -27.13 18.41
C SER A 451 20.65 -26.36 18.00
N ALA A 452 20.46 -25.14 17.48
CA ALA A 452 21.53 -24.28 16.99
C ALA A 452 21.32 -22.83 17.46
N PRO A 453 21.70 -22.48 18.71
CA PRO A 453 21.47 -21.16 19.27
C PRO A 453 22.15 -20.01 18.51
N HIS A 454 23.21 -20.29 17.75
CA HIS A 454 23.97 -19.29 16.99
C HIS A 454 23.22 -18.77 15.75
N LEU A 455 22.13 -19.43 15.33
CA LEU A 455 21.24 -19.01 14.24
C LEU A 455 20.08 -18.14 14.73
N ASN A 456 19.88 -18.04 16.05
CA ASN A 456 18.84 -17.21 16.64
C ASN A 456 19.00 -15.74 16.21
N TYR A 457 17.87 -15.11 15.87
CA TYR A 457 17.80 -13.74 15.38
C TYR A 457 18.52 -13.45 14.06
N LYS A 458 19.08 -14.47 13.40
CA LYS A 458 19.67 -14.36 12.05
C LYS A 458 18.75 -14.94 10.98
N HIS A 459 18.12 -16.07 11.28
CA HIS A 459 17.19 -16.75 10.38
C HIS A 459 15.78 -16.69 10.94
N THR A 460 14.81 -16.53 10.03
CA THR A 460 13.39 -16.50 10.38
C THR A 460 12.88 -17.92 10.58
N VAL A 461 12.53 -18.26 11.83
CA VAL A 461 11.87 -19.52 12.18
C VAL A 461 10.37 -19.36 11.90
N PHE A 462 9.83 -20.19 11.02
CA PHE A 462 8.42 -20.07 10.61
C PHE A 462 7.59 -21.34 10.80
N GLY A 463 8.22 -22.45 11.24
CA GLY A 463 7.49 -23.69 11.47
C GLY A 463 8.31 -24.77 12.17
N MET A 464 7.67 -25.92 12.39
CA MET A 464 8.28 -27.11 12.99
C MET A 464 7.73 -28.41 12.37
N VAL A 465 8.56 -29.44 12.33
CA VAL A 465 8.18 -30.79 11.94
C VAL A 465 7.41 -31.43 13.09
N VAL A 466 6.13 -31.73 12.86
CA VAL A 466 5.24 -32.39 13.83
C VAL A 466 5.08 -33.88 13.58
N GLY A 467 5.34 -34.33 12.35
CA GLY A 467 5.27 -35.74 11.95
C GLY A 467 6.34 -36.09 10.92
N GLY A 468 6.81 -37.33 10.93
CA GLY A 468 7.89 -37.78 10.04
C GLY A 468 9.31 -37.58 10.61
N LEU A 469 9.46 -37.50 11.94
CA LEU A 469 10.79 -37.44 12.59
C LEU A 469 11.67 -38.67 12.26
N THR A 470 11.04 -39.82 11.99
CA THR A 470 11.72 -41.03 11.50
C THR A 470 12.31 -40.82 10.10
N THR A 471 11.53 -40.22 9.18
CA THR A 471 11.97 -39.79 7.85
C THR A 471 13.14 -38.82 7.94
N LEU A 472 13.02 -37.79 8.80
CA LEU A 472 14.10 -36.82 9.02
C LEU A 472 15.39 -37.49 9.52
N SER A 473 15.26 -38.53 10.35
CA SER A 473 16.39 -39.32 10.84
C SER A 473 16.96 -40.28 9.81
N ALA A 474 16.17 -40.72 8.82
CA ALA A 474 16.65 -41.47 7.67
C ALA A 474 17.44 -40.56 6.72
N MET A 475 16.92 -39.36 6.43
CA MET A 475 17.60 -38.34 5.61
C MET A 475 18.95 -37.93 6.21
N GLU A 476 19.06 -37.84 7.54
CA GLU A 476 20.32 -37.51 8.23
C GLU A 476 21.41 -38.60 8.11
N LYS A 477 21.01 -39.86 7.88
CA LYS A 477 21.95 -40.99 7.75
C LYS A 477 22.58 -41.08 6.37
N VAL A 478 22.04 -40.38 5.38
CA VAL A 478 22.56 -40.37 4.02
C VAL A 478 23.98 -39.80 4.02
N PRO A 479 24.96 -40.50 3.42
CA PRO A 479 26.33 -39.99 3.34
C PRO A 479 26.39 -38.77 2.41
N VAL A 480 27.26 -37.82 2.76
CA VAL A 480 27.42 -36.54 2.06
C VAL A 480 28.83 -36.43 1.48
N ASP A 481 28.95 -35.66 0.40
CA ASP A 481 30.21 -35.33 -0.25
C ASP A 481 30.93 -34.17 0.46
N ASP A 482 32.13 -33.82 -0.01
CA ASP A 482 32.95 -32.73 0.56
C ASP A 482 32.25 -31.35 0.49
N ASP A 483 31.34 -31.15 -0.47
CA ASP A 483 30.52 -29.94 -0.62
C ASP A 483 29.20 -29.97 0.19
N ASP A 484 29.13 -30.80 1.23
CA ASP A 484 27.92 -31.06 2.05
C ASP A 484 26.71 -31.59 1.23
N ARG A 485 26.92 -32.07 0.01
CA ARG A 485 25.84 -32.55 -0.88
C ARG A 485 25.53 -34.03 -0.63
N PRO A 486 24.26 -34.43 -0.42
CA PRO A 486 23.91 -35.85 -0.27
C PRO A 486 24.30 -36.68 -1.50
N LEU A 487 24.96 -37.82 -1.29
CA LEU A 487 25.32 -38.77 -2.36
C LEU A 487 24.07 -39.43 -2.96
N GLU A 488 23.10 -39.76 -2.09
CA GLU A 488 21.77 -40.17 -2.52
C GLU A 488 20.88 -38.94 -2.64
N GLU A 489 20.31 -38.71 -3.82
CA GLU A 489 19.50 -37.52 -4.07
C GLU A 489 18.18 -37.55 -3.28
N ILE A 490 18.08 -36.68 -2.28
CA ILE A 490 16.85 -36.49 -1.51
C ILE A 490 15.98 -35.46 -2.22
N LYS A 491 14.80 -35.88 -2.72
CA LYS A 491 13.87 -35.02 -3.48
C LYS A 491 12.53 -34.86 -2.78
N ILE A 492 11.93 -33.69 -2.95
CA ILE A 492 10.51 -33.44 -2.66
C ILE A 492 9.74 -33.85 -3.90
N LEU A 493 8.96 -34.93 -3.82
CA LEU A 493 8.15 -35.43 -4.94
C LEU A 493 6.92 -34.54 -5.15
N LYS A 494 6.21 -34.26 -4.06
CA LYS A 494 4.97 -33.49 -4.07
C LYS A 494 4.78 -32.80 -2.74
N VAL A 495 4.13 -31.63 -2.77
CA VAL A 495 3.65 -30.95 -1.57
C VAL A 495 2.12 -30.98 -1.51
N SER A 496 1.58 -31.33 -0.35
CA SER A 496 0.15 -31.34 -0.04
C SER A 496 -0.14 -30.33 1.07
N VAL A 497 -0.94 -29.30 0.80
CA VAL A 497 -1.35 -28.30 1.80
C VAL A 497 -2.66 -28.77 2.44
N PHE A 498 -2.66 -29.00 3.75
CA PHE A 498 -3.86 -29.45 4.48
C PHE A 498 -4.70 -28.31 5.00
N VAL A 499 -4.04 -27.29 5.55
CA VAL A 499 -4.70 -26.12 6.14
C VAL A 499 -3.97 -24.89 5.64
N ASN A 500 -4.65 -24.10 4.81
CA ASN A 500 -4.18 -22.79 4.40
C ASN A 500 -5.00 -21.70 5.11
N PRO A 501 -4.44 -21.02 6.14
CA PRO A 501 -5.17 -20.02 6.89
C PRO A 501 -5.35 -18.69 6.13
N TYR A 502 -4.78 -18.54 4.94
CA TYR A 502 -4.87 -17.32 4.13
C TYR A 502 -6.04 -17.34 3.14
N THR A 503 -6.40 -18.51 2.61
CA THR A 503 -7.50 -18.67 1.66
C THR A 503 -8.86 -18.82 2.32
N GLU A 504 -8.89 -19.40 3.53
CA GLU A 504 -10.12 -19.52 4.29
C GLU A 504 -10.49 -18.15 4.88
N PRO A 505 -11.73 -17.65 4.68
CA PRO A 505 -12.20 -16.48 5.39
C PRO A 505 -12.19 -16.76 6.89
N ASP A 506 -11.74 -15.79 7.70
CA ASP A 506 -11.80 -15.95 9.15
C ASP A 506 -13.27 -16.06 9.55
N GLU A 507 -13.61 -17.02 10.42
CA GLU A 507 -14.98 -17.20 10.93
C GLU A 507 -15.54 -15.90 11.57
N GLU A 508 -14.65 -15.02 12.05
CA GLU A 508 -14.98 -13.68 12.53
C GLU A 508 -15.48 -12.75 11.41
N GLU A 509 -14.93 -12.86 10.20
CA GLU A 509 -15.35 -12.09 9.02
C GLU A 509 -16.67 -12.58 8.43
N GLU A 510 -16.90 -13.89 8.42
CA GLU A 510 -18.20 -14.45 8.01
C GLU A 510 -19.30 -14.03 8.99
N LYS A 511 -19.06 -14.13 10.29
CA LYS A 511 -19.99 -13.65 11.32
C LYS A 511 -20.23 -12.15 11.24
N ALA A 512 -19.20 -11.35 10.97
CA ALA A 512 -19.35 -9.90 10.81
C ALA A 512 -20.16 -9.53 9.55
N LYS A 513 -19.99 -10.27 8.44
CA LYS A 513 -20.81 -10.09 7.23
C LYS A 513 -22.26 -10.48 7.47
N GLU A 514 -22.51 -11.60 8.15
CA GLU A 514 -23.86 -12.03 8.53
C GLU A 514 -24.55 -11.01 9.47
N GLU A 515 -23.80 -10.43 10.43
CA GLU A 515 -24.33 -9.37 11.29
C GLU A 515 -24.59 -8.05 10.53
N GLU A 516 -23.77 -7.70 9.53
CA GLU A 516 -24.01 -6.55 8.66
C GLU A 516 -25.22 -6.75 7.73
N GLU A 517 -25.41 -7.96 7.19
CA GLU A 517 -26.60 -8.30 6.39
C GLU A 517 -27.86 -8.22 7.24
N LYS A 518 -27.86 -8.80 8.44
CA LYS A 518 -29.00 -8.69 9.39
C LYS A 518 -29.34 -7.25 9.74
N LYS A 519 -28.33 -6.38 9.95
CA LYS A 519 -28.57 -4.95 10.22
C LYS A 519 -29.14 -4.20 9.01
N LYS A 520 -28.72 -4.55 7.79
CA LYS A 520 -29.30 -3.97 6.57
C LYS A 520 -30.75 -4.39 6.41
N ASP A 521 -31.07 -5.66 6.65
CA ASP A 521 -32.44 -6.17 6.59
C ASP A 521 -33.34 -5.48 7.64
N GLU A 522 -32.85 -5.28 8.87
CA GLU A 522 -33.55 -4.52 9.91
C GLU A 522 -33.77 -3.03 9.56
N ASP A 523 -32.83 -2.39 8.86
CA ASP A 523 -32.99 -1.01 8.35
C ASP A 523 -33.97 -0.94 7.16
N TYR A 524 -34.00 -1.94 6.28
CA TYR A 524 -34.97 -2.05 5.20
C TYR A 524 -36.41 -2.22 5.74
N ASP A 525 -36.58 -3.03 6.79
CA ASP A 525 -37.87 -3.20 7.47
C ASP A 525 -38.36 -1.92 8.17
N LYS A 526 -37.45 -1.10 8.70
CA LYS A 526 -37.79 0.22 9.28
C LYS A 526 -38.21 1.25 8.23
N VAL A 527 -37.59 1.23 7.04
CA VAL A 527 -37.97 2.13 5.93
C VAL A 527 -39.34 1.76 5.35
N GLY A 528 -39.74 0.49 5.41
CA GLY A 528 -41.08 0.02 5.01
C GLY A 528 -42.24 0.47 5.92
N SER A 529 -41.97 0.89 7.16
CA SER A 529 -43.01 1.26 8.13
C SER A 529 -43.35 2.77 8.15
N TRP A 530 -42.52 3.62 7.53
CA TRP A 530 -42.70 5.09 7.58
C TRP A 530 -43.56 5.68 6.44
N TYR A 531 -43.91 4.90 5.42
CA TYR A 531 -44.87 5.30 4.37
C TYR A 531 -46.10 4.39 4.34
N SER A 532 -46.77 4.26 5.48
CA SER A 532 -48.20 3.93 5.48
C SER A 532 -49.01 5.20 5.23
N ASN A 533 -49.31 5.48 3.96
CA ASN A 533 -50.19 6.58 3.53
C ASN A 533 -51.56 6.55 4.25
N PRO A 534 -51.99 7.62 4.96
CA PRO A 534 -53.39 7.82 5.26
C PRO A 534 -54.01 8.62 4.10
N GLY A 535 -54.48 7.96 3.05
CA GLY A 535 -55.00 8.74 1.92
C GLY A 535 -55.45 8.03 0.66
N THR A 536 -56.20 6.93 0.75
CA THR A 536 -57.13 6.51 -0.33
C THR A 536 -58.30 5.74 0.27
N GLY A 537 -59.23 6.47 0.88
CA GLY A 537 -60.57 6.00 1.21
C GLY A 537 -61.58 6.74 0.33
N VAL A 538 -62.20 6.01 -0.57
CA VAL A 538 -63.25 6.49 -1.48
C VAL A 538 -64.53 6.82 -0.69
N ALA A 539 -65.10 8.00 -1.01
CA ALA A 539 -66.49 8.46 -0.90
C ALA A 539 -67.28 8.32 0.42
N GLY A 540 -67.76 9.47 0.93
CA GLY A 540 -68.82 9.50 1.94
C GLY A 540 -69.13 10.86 2.59
N SER A 541 -69.68 11.80 1.82
CA SER A 541 -70.68 12.81 2.24
C SER A 541 -70.38 13.85 3.36
N THR A 542 -70.54 15.13 2.97
CA THR A 542 -71.34 16.17 3.65
C THR A 542 -70.71 17.05 4.75
N SER A 543 -70.27 18.22 4.28
CA SER A 543 -70.56 19.59 4.76
C SER A 543 -70.04 20.14 6.11
N THR A 544 -69.60 21.40 5.96
CA THR A 544 -69.69 22.56 6.87
C THR A 544 -68.58 22.78 7.91
N GLY A 545 -67.72 23.76 7.60
CA GLY A 545 -67.82 25.05 8.29
C GLY A 545 -66.85 25.31 9.43
N GLY A 546 -65.74 26.00 9.11
CA GLY A 546 -65.29 27.22 9.81
C GLY A 546 -64.68 27.11 11.21
N GLY A 547 -63.47 27.67 11.35
CA GLY A 547 -63.04 28.26 12.62
C GLY A 547 -61.63 27.88 13.06
N VAL A 548 -60.68 28.78 12.81
CA VAL A 548 -59.36 28.78 13.43
C VAL A 548 -59.50 29.09 14.93
N GLY A 549 -58.87 28.28 15.79
CA GLY A 549 -58.60 28.61 17.19
C GLY A 549 -59.28 27.70 18.22
N LYS A 550 -58.50 26.85 18.90
CA LYS A 550 -58.81 26.27 20.22
C LYS A 550 -57.58 25.56 20.82
N TYR A 551 -56.63 26.35 21.32
CA TYR A 551 -55.79 25.92 22.43
C TYR A 551 -56.37 26.58 23.68
N LEU A 552 -56.66 25.74 24.70
CA LEU A 552 -57.15 26.05 26.06
C LEU A 552 -58.68 26.06 26.30
N LYS A 553 -59.17 24.96 26.87
CA LYS A 553 -60.12 24.90 28.02
C LYS A 553 -59.92 23.53 28.68
N ALA A 554 -59.35 23.44 29.88
CA ALA A 554 -59.91 23.74 31.21
C ALA A 554 -60.51 22.48 31.88
N ARG A 555 -59.87 22.13 33.00
CA ARG A 555 -60.28 21.17 34.03
C ARG A 555 -61.47 21.72 34.82
N THR A 556 -62.41 20.83 35.20
CA THR A 556 -63.15 20.67 36.49
C THR A 556 -64.39 19.80 36.22
N ALA A 557 -64.91 18.91 37.07
CA ALA A 557 -64.68 18.56 38.49
C ALA A 557 -65.29 17.16 38.76
N GLY A 558 -64.96 16.56 39.90
CA GLY A 558 -65.69 15.42 40.46
C GLY A 558 -64.88 14.61 41.47
N SER A 559 -64.73 15.12 42.69
CA SER A 559 -64.23 14.41 43.88
C SER A 559 -65.33 13.59 44.54
N VAL A 560 -65.06 12.33 44.92
CA VAL A 560 -65.61 11.69 46.13
C VAL A 560 -64.60 10.64 46.64
N ASP A 561 -64.19 10.80 47.91
CA ASP A 561 -63.41 9.87 48.72
C ASP A 561 -64.18 8.60 49.11
N VAL A 562 -63.47 7.54 49.55
CA VAL A 562 -63.70 6.82 50.85
C VAL A 562 -62.83 5.54 50.94
N THR A 563 -61.85 5.62 51.85
CA THR A 563 -61.31 4.62 52.81
C THR A 563 -60.85 3.19 52.39
N GLY A 564 -59.62 2.85 52.80
CA GLY A 564 -59.41 1.95 53.96
C GLY A 564 -58.72 0.60 53.76
N ASN A 565 -57.60 0.42 54.49
CA ASN A 565 -56.97 -0.83 54.98
C ASN A 565 -56.35 -1.81 53.97
N ALA A 566 -55.31 -2.59 54.26
CA ALA A 566 -54.28 -2.69 55.30
C ALA A 566 -53.44 -3.94 54.93
N GLY A 567 -52.19 -4.04 55.40
CA GLY A 567 -51.54 -5.35 55.60
C GLY A 567 -50.18 -5.55 54.93
N ALA A 568 -49.12 -5.23 55.68
CA ALA A 568 -47.81 -5.90 55.58
C ALA A 568 -47.93 -7.38 56.06
N PRO A 569 -46.89 -8.22 55.90
CA PRO A 569 -45.76 -8.27 56.85
C PRO A 569 -44.38 -8.32 56.15
N ASP A 570 -43.29 -7.77 56.70
CA ASP A 570 -42.43 -8.26 57.82
C ASP A 570 -41.56 -9.47 57.37
N ASP A 571 -40.26 -9.63 57.66
CA ASP A 571 -39.36 -9.06 58.67
C ASP A 571 -37.87 -9.39 58.32
N SER A 572 -36.96 -8.57 58.92
CA SER A 572 -35.59 -8.79 59.46
C SER A 572 -34.48 -9.53 58.69
N SER A 573 -33.18 -9.18 58.77
CA SER A 573 -32.32 -8.53 59.79
C SER A 573 -30.98 -8.07 59.15
N LYS A 574 -30.51 -6.80 59.23
CA LYS A 574 -29.59 -6.15 60.23
C LYS A 574 -28.27 -6.92 60.51
N LYS A 575 -27.05 -6.33 60.64
CA LYS A 575 -26.46 -4.97 60.56
C LYS A 575 -24.96 -5.07 60.94
N ARG A 576 -24.11 -4.11 60.51
CA ARG A 576 -23.05 -3.34 61.25
C ARG A 576 -21.87 -2.95 60.31
N LYS A 577 -21.13 -1.83 60.42
CA LYS A 577 -21.24 -0.43 60.91
C LYS A 577 -19.83 0.20 60.72
N ALA A 578 -19.69 1.45 60.24
CA ALA A 578 -18.66 2.47 60.61
C ALA A 578 -18.61 3.59 59.53
N THR A 579 -19.13 4.82 59.70
CA THR A 579 -18.74 6.02 60.50
C THR A 579 -18.09 7.11 59.65
N ALA A 580 -18.56 8.35 59.84
CA ALA A 580 -18.17 9.58 59.15
C ALA A 580 -17.45 10.55 60.09
N SER A 581 -16.68 11.50 59.54
CA SER A 581 -16.38 12.84 60.09
C SER A 581 -15.65 13.64 58.99
N SER A 582 -16.22 14.64 58.31
CA SER A 582 -16.49 16.05 58.69
C SER A 582 -15.25 16.93 58.96
N VAL A 583 -14.80 17.71 57.97
CA VAL A 583 -14.15 19.04 58.15
C VAL A 583 -14.44 19.91 56.92
N GLU A 584 -15.04 21.08 57.17
CA GLU A 584 -15.27 22.21 56.25
C GLU A 584 -13.99 23.03 56.02
N PHE A 585 -13.75 23.52 54.79
CA PHE A 585 -12.69 24.49 54.47
C PHE A 585 -13.29 25.78 53.88
N LYS A 586 -12.80 26.93 54.37
CA LYS A 586 -13.27 28.29 54.08
C LYS A 586 -12.53 28.94 52.89
N ASP A 587 -13.30 29.78 52.19
CA ASP A 587 -13.00 31.01 51.44
C ASP A 587 -11.58 31.27 50.86
N PHE A 588 -11.51 31.57 49.55
CA PHE A 588 -10.29 31.87 48.77
C PHE A 588 -10.39 33.25 48.08
N SER A 589 -10.83 34.27 48.81
CA SER A 589 -10.77 35.66 48.34
C SER A 589 -9.33 36.19 48.42
N GLY A 590 -8.52 35.80 47.45
CA GLY A 590 -7.14 36.25 47.33
C GLY A 590 -6.28 35.31 46.51
N TRP A 591 -6.65 35.09 45.25
CA TRP A 591 -5.68 34.69 44.23
C TRP A 591 -6.05 35.16 42.83
#